data_AF-Q93YC0-F1
#
_entry.id   AF-Q93YC0-F1
#
_cell.length_a   1.000
_cell.length_b   1.000
_cell.length_c   1.000
_cell.angle_alpha   90.00
_cell.angle_beta   90.00
_cell.angle_gamma   90.00
#
_symmetry.space_group_name_H-M   'P 1'
#
loop_
_entity.id
_entity.type
_entity.pdbx_description
1 polymer ?
#
loop_
_entity_poly.entity_id
_entity_poly.type
_entity_poly.pdbx_seq_one_letter_code
_entity_poly.pdbx_strand_id
1 'polypeptide(L)'
;MPKIYILSKIIVEGYYNRYYTPMVDTGAEANMCRHNCLPESKWEKLKTPIVVTGFNNEGSMITYKARNIKIQIWDKILTIEEIYSYEF
;
A
#
# COMPACT_ATOMS: atom_id res chain seq x y z
N MET A 1 -23.88 -0.02 -7.75
CA MET A 1 -23.34 -0.95 -6.72
C MET A 1 -22.99 -0.14 -5.48
N PRO A 2 -23.37 -0.59 -4.28
CA PRO A 2 -22.91 0.05 -3.05
C PRO A 2 -21.39 -0.05 -2.94
N LYS A 3 -20.71 1.07 -2.68
CA LYS A 3 -19.27 1.09 -2.39
C LYS A 3 -19.08 0.71 -0.93
N ILE A 4 -18.39 -0.39 -0.67
CA ILE A 4 -18.02 -0.77 0.70
C ILE A 4 -16.79 0.06 1.08
N TYR A 5 -16.95 0.96 2.03
CA TYR A 5 -15.84 1.73 2.59
C TYR A 5 -15.29 0.98 3.80
N ILE A 6 -14.12 0.36 3.65
CA ILE A 6 -13.40 -0.25 4.76
C ILE A 6 -12.48 0.80 5.36
N LEU A 7 -12.48 0.96 6.68
CA LEU A 7 -11.46 1.75 7.37
C LEU A 7 -10.33 0.80 7.79
N SER A 8 -9.12 1.09 7.35
CA SER A 8 -7.91 0.39 7.76
C SER A 8 -7.01 1.32 8.54
N LYS A 9 -6.45 0.83 9.64
CA LYS A 9 -5.42 1.51 10.42
C LYS A 9 -4.07 0.90 10.08
N ILE A 10 -3.09 1.74 9.77
CA ILE A 10 -1.70 1.27 9.64
C ILE A 10 -1.06 1.21 11.03
N ILE A 11 -0.41 0.09 11.34
CA ILE A 11 0.26 -0.14 12.61
C ILE A 11 1.78 -0.06 12.37
N VAL A 12 2.37 1.07 12.75
CA VAL A 12 3.82 1.26 12.79
C VAL A 12 4.20 1.80 14.16
N GLU A 13 5.05 1.04 14.86
CA GLU A 13 5.54 1.41 16.19
C GLU A 13 6.32 2.73 16.15
N GLY A 14 6.11 3.59 17.14
CA GLY A 14 6.74 4.92 17.20
C GLY A 14 6.24 5.91 16.15
N TYR A 15 5.24 5.54 15.35
CA TYR A 15 4.63 6.42 14.36
C TYR A 15 3.19 6.77 14.74
N TYR A 16 2.70 7.91 14.28
CA TYR A 16 1.33 8.32 14.57
C TYR A 16 0.34 7.39 13.90
N ASN A 17 -0.79 7.16 14.58
CA ASN A 17 -1.88 6.36 14.03
C ASN A 17 -2.42 7.05 12.77
N ARG A 18 -2.39 6.32 11.65
CA ARG A 18 -3.01 6.76 10.40
C ARG A 18 -4.12 5.81 9.99
N TYR A 19 -5.21 6.39 9.51
CA TYR A 19 -6.36 5.67 9.03
C TYR A 19 -6.56 5.97 7.56
N TYR A 20 -6.85 4.94 6.78
CA TYR A 20 -7.04 4.98 5.34
C TYR A 20 -8.29 4.22 4.95
N THR A 21 -8.94 4.65 3.88
CA THR A 21 -9.99 3.90 3.21
C THR A 21 -9.40 3.21 1.97
N PRO A 22 -8.83 1.99 2.11
CA PRO A 22 -8.27 1.28 0.98
C PRO A 22 -9.37 0.82 0.03
N MET A 23 -8.98 0.61 -1.22
CA MET A 23 -9.75 -0.18 -2.16
C MET A 23 -9.34 -1.65 -2.00
N VAL A 24 -10.31 -2.54 -1.80
CA VAL A 24 -10.08 -3.99 -1.92
C VAL A 24 -10.33 -4.36 -3.37
N ASP A 25 -9.25 -4.57 -4.12
CA ASP A 25 -9.30 -4.82 -5.56
C ASP A 25 -8.76 -6.22 -5.86
N THR A 26 -9.67 -7.15 -6.20
CA THR A 26 -9.30 -8.52 -6.58
C THR A 26 -8.70 -8.62 -7.97
N GLY A 27 -8.78 -7.56 -8.78
CA GLY A 27 -8.15 -7.48 -10.10
C GLY A 27 -6.71 -6.98 -10.05
N ALA A 28 -6.25 -6.47 -8.91
CA ALA A 28 -4.87 -6.02 -8.72
C ALA A 28 -3.96 -7.16 -8.23
N GLU A 29 -2.82 -7.34 -8.88
CA GLU A 29 -1.82 -8.35 -8.49
C GLU A 29 -0.88 -7.87 -7.36
N ALA A 30 -0.88 -6.56 -7.07
CA ALA A 30 0.05 -5.95 -6.12
C ALA A 30 -0.66 -5.00 -5.16
N ASN A 31 -0.20 -4.96 -3.91
CA ASN A 31 -0.62 -3.94 -2.96
C ASN A 31 0.14 -2.64 -3.21
N MET A 32 -0.59 -1.53 -3.27
CA MET A 32 0.00 -0.23 -3.58
C MET A 32 -0.55 0.87 -2.68
N CYS A 33 0.28 1.83 -2.31
CA CYS A 33 -0.15 3.04 -1.62
C CYS A 33 0.71 4.25 -2.02
N ARG A 34 0.21 5.45 -1.73
CA ARG A 34 1.02 6.67 -1.87
C ARG A 34 2.24 6.59 -0.97
N HIS A 35 3.36 7.14 -1.42
CA HIS A 35 4.62 7.09 -0.66
C HIS A 35 4.49 7.64 0.77
N ASN A 36 3.70 8.71 0.95
CA ASN A 36 3.47 9.30 2.26
C ASN A 36 2.57 8.46 3.19
N CYS A 37 2.10 7.28 2.78
CA CYS A 37 1.26 6.39 3.58
C CYS A 37 2.01 5.77 4.77
N LEU A 38 3.31 5.56 4.60
CA LEU A 38 4.24 5.01 5.58
C LEU A 38 5.33 6.04 5.92
N PRO A 39 6.00 5.93 7.09
CA PRO A 39 7.20 6.71 7.34
C PRO A 39 8.33 6.32 6.40
N GLU A 40 9.19 7.29 6.07
CA GLU A 40 10.34 7.13 5.16
C GLU A 40 11.20 5.90 5.50
N SER A 41 11.41 5.65 6.79
CA SER A 41 12.23 4.52 7.28
C SER A 41 11.68 3.14 6.96
N LYS A 42 10.43 3.03 6.47
CA LYS A 42 9.83 1.76 6.03
C LYS A 42 10.08 1.45 4.56
N TRP A 43 10.49 2.44 3.77
CA TRP A 43 10.69 2.26 2.34
C TRP A 43 12.10 1.74 2.03
N GLU A 44 12.15 0.64 1.28
CA GLU A 44 13.34 0.06 0.69
C GLU A 44 13.36 0.43 -0.80
N LYS A 45 14.43 1.08 -1.26
CA LYS A 45 14.63 1.35 -2.68
C LYS A 45 14.90 0.05 -3.43
N LEU A 46 14.14 -0.20 -4.50
CA LEU A 46 14.33 -1.35 -5.36
C LEU A 46 15.66 -1.25 -6.11
N LYS A 47 16.39 -2.38 -6.18
CA LYS A 47 17.60 -2.49 -7.01
C LYS A 47 17.27 -2.35 -8.50
N THR A 48 16.13 -2.91 -8.91
CA THR A 48 15.59 -2.83 -10.26
C THR A 48 14.17 -2.30 -10.15
N PRO A 49 13.86 -1.13 -10.74
CA PRO A 49 12.49 -0.62 -10.79
C PRO A 49 11.56 -1.62 -11.45
N ILE A 50 10.30 -1.65 -10.99
CA ILE A 50 9.25 -2.45 -11.63
C ILE A 50 8.31 -1.52 -12.40
N VAL A 51 7.74 -2.02 -13.49
CA VAL A 51 6.71 -1.32 -14.25
C VAL A 51 5.36 -1.94 -13.90
N VAL A 52 4.44 -1.13 -13.37
CA VAL A 52 3.07 -1.55 -13.11
C VAL A 52 2.17 -0.92 -14.16
N THR A 53 1.37 -1.73 -14.83
CA THR A 53 0.44 -1.29 -15.87
C THR A 53 -0.98 -1.21 -15.32
N GLY A 54 -1.63 -0.07 -15.52
CA GLY A 54 -3.04 0.12 -15.20
C GLY A 54 -3.95 -0.04 -16.42
N PHE A 55 -5.10 0.62 -16.39
CA PHE A 55 -6.00 0.72 -17.54
C PHE A 55 -5.27 1.31 -18.76
N ASN A 56 -5.66 0.88 -19.96
CA ASN A 56 -5.11 1.36 -21.24
C ASN A 56 -3.59 1.14 -21.43
N ASN A 57 -2.98 0.19 -20.71
CA ASN A 57 -1.53 -0.06 -20.72
C ASN A 57 -0.67 1.14 -20.30
N GLU A 58 -1.23 2.10 -19.56
CA GLU A 58 -0.45 3.17 -18.95
C GLU A 58 0.45 2.56 -17.85
N GLY A 59 1.76 2.71 -18.04
CA GLY A 59 2.78 2.15 -17.14
C GLY A 59 3.32 3.20 -16.19
N SER A 60 3.36 2.87 -14.90
CA SER A 60 4.07 3.64 -13.87
C SER A 60 5.32 2.90 -13.42
N MET A 61 6.44 3.62 -13.32
CA MET A 61 7.64 3.08 -12.70
C MET A 61 7.54 3.16 -11.19
N ILE A 62 7.75 2.02 -10.54
CA ILE A 62 7.75 1.88 -9.10
C ILE A 62 9.19 1.60 -8.65
N THR A 63 9.66 2.38 -7.69
CA THR A 63 11.06 2.39 -7.25
C THR A 63 11.24 2.06 -5.77
N TYR A 64 10.15 2.01 -4.99
CA TYR A 64 10.20 1.67 -3.57
C TYR A 64 9.18 0.61 -3.20
N LYS A 65 9.55 -0.18 -2.19
CA LYS A 65 8.65 -1.12 -1.53
C LYS A 65 8.82 -1.09 -0.02
N ALA A 66 7.80 -1.52 0.69
CA ALA A 66 7.88 -1.81 2.11
C ALA A 66 7.39 -3.24 2.35
N ARG A 67 7.86 -3.86 3.43
CA ARG A 67 7.57 -5.26 3.76
C ARG A 67 7.01 -5.40 5.16
N ASN A 68 6.23 -6.46 5.36
CA ASN A 68 5.67 -6.85 6.66
C ASN A 68 4.90 -5.71 7.34
N ILE A 69 4.05 -5.02 6.56
CA ILE A 69 3.25 -3.90 7.04
C ILE A 69 2.00 -4.43 7.71
N LYS A 70 1.85 -4.14 9.01
CA LYS A 70 0.65 -4.51 9.75
C LYS A 70 -0.45 -3.49 9.52
N ILE A 71 -1.63 -3.97 9.18
CA ILE A 71 -2.85 -3.17 9.13
C ILE A 71 -3.89 -3.78 10.06
N GLN A 72 -4.75 -2.93 10.61
CA GLN A 72 -5.94 -3.35 11.34
C GLN A 72 -7.18 -2.97 10.55
N ILE A 73 -8.06 -3.95 10.34
CA ILE A 73 -9.40 -3.76 9.80
C ILE A 73 -10.36 -4.31 10.85
N TRP A 74 -11.21 -3.45 11.41
CA TRP A 74 -12.08 -3.78 12.54
C TRP A 74 -11.30 -4.44 13.71
N ASP A 75 -11.63 -5.68 14.07
CA ASP A 75 -10.99 -6.47 15.13
C ASP A 75 -9.80 -7.32 14.64
N LYS A 76 -9.51 -7.30 13.33
CA LYS A 76 -8.46 -8.14 12.73
C LYS A 76 -7.19 -7.37 12.46
N ILE A 77 -6.06 -7.97 12.79
CA ILE A 77 -4.73 -7.52 12.39
C ILE A 77 -4.24 -8.43 11.26
N LEU A 78 -3.85 -7.82 10.16
CA LEU A 78 -3.34 -8.49 8.97
C LEU A 78 -1.93 -7.98 8.69
N THR A 79 -1.11 -8.81 8.05
CA THR A 79 0.21 -8.42 7.55
C THR A 79 0.16 -8.39 6.04
N ILE A 80 0.44 -7.23 5.46
CA ILE A 80 0.76 -7.10 4.03
C ILE A 80 2.24 -7.42 3.89
N GLU A 81 2.54 -8.53 3.21
CA GLU A 81 3.92 -9.01 3.03
C GLU A 81 4.77 -8.01 2.24
N GLU A 82 4.20 -7.47 1.17
CA GLU A 82 4.86 -6.48 0.31
C GLU A 82 3.85 -5.44 -0.17
N ILE A 83 4.23 -4.16 -0.08
CA ILE A 83 3.46 -3.02 -0.58
C ILE A 83 4.40 -2.08 -1.34
N TYR A 84 3.93 -1.56 -2.47
CA TYR A 84 4.69 -0.70 -3.36
C TYR A 84 4.26 0.76 -3.24
N SER A 85 5.21 1.69 -3.37
CA SER A 85 4.89 3.11 -3.45
C SER A 85 4.70 3.54 -4.89
N TYR A 86 3.57 4.15 -5.23
CA TYR A 86 3.40 4.86 -6.49
C TYR A 86 3.54 6.38 -6.29
N GLU A 87 3.98 7.05 -7.36
CA GLU A 87 4.08 8.51 -7.41
C GLU A 87 2.74 9.19 -7.69
N PHE A 88 2.72 10.48 -7.34
CA PHE A 88 1.61 11.38 -6.97
C PHE A 88 0.49 11.57 -7.98
#